data_AF-A0A9D1ZNF0-F1
#
_entry.id   AF-A0A9D1ZNF0-F1
#
_cell.length_a   1.000
_cell.length_b   1.000
_cell.length_c   1.000
_cell.angle_alpha   90.00
_cell.angle_beta   90.00
_cell.angle_gamma   90.00
#
_symmetry.space_group_name_H-M   'P 1'
#
loop_
_entity.id
_entity.type
_entity.pdbx_description
1 polymer ?
#
loop_
_entity_poly.entity_id
_entity_poly.type
_entity_poly.pdbx_seq_one_letter_code
_entity_poly.pdbx_strand_id
1 'polypeptide(L)'
;MNYLLKIAVLFGLLSASGAQAQDKSFAPPFDFPLTFSGNFGEIRANHFHGGLDFKTGGVSGKPVRALADGYVSRIRVTHGSGYVLHVTYKNGYTTINRHLSAFVGEMARRVEDLQYEKENWEVDITPAPKEYPVHTGQVIALSGNTGYSFGPHLHLDLIEDETGESVDPLPFFKKNVRDHTAPRAQGIMLFPQRGEGVVNGSQKPQSFPLKPKKPVTAWGLIGIGIRAYDHMEGANNRYGVHTVVLEVDSQEVFRSVVDRFSDDENRYINSWTYGQYMKSFIDPGNRLRMLHASNGKRGLVKIDEERPYRFTYTLSDALGNTSKISFTVLGKRMEVKPVQHREKYILHWDKVNILQEPGLHLVIPKGMLYENAYLNYAARADSGDIALTYRLNDTNIPLHSYCDMSIGLRRMPIADTTKYYVAGINRRGKKYYVGGHYEAGQMKVRIRELGTYTVAMDTLPPVLTPVNPKNWGRNGRIVLKAKDKETGIRTYRGVIDGHYALFGKPNSINGNLVCELKHARIAKGKTHRLEMTVTDACGNRTTEFYDFTW
;
A
#
# COMPACT_ATOMS: atom_id res chain seq x y z
N MET A 1 -39.94 -29.73 74.14
CA MET A 1 -41.29 -30.27 73.86
C MET A 1 -41.84 -29.51 72.65
N ASN A 2 -42.08 -30.24 71.56
CA ASN A 2 -42.77 -29.88 70.30
C ASN A 2 -42.12 -28.79 69.40
N TYR A 3 -41.49 -29.12 68.27
CA TYR A 3 -42.01 -29.61 66.96
C TYR A 3 -42.79 -28.58 66.12
N LEU A 4 -42.33 -28.45 64.86
CA LEU A 4 -42.99 -28.10 63.60
C LEU A 4 -42.83 -26.66 63.08
N LEU A 5 -41.96 -26.40 62.08
CA LEU A 5 -42.07 -26.66 60.63
C LEU A 5 -42.94 -25.62 59.90
N LYS A 6 -42.30 -24.83 59.02
CA LYS A 6 -42.77 -24.54 57.65
C LYS A 6 -41.64 -23.91 56.84
N ILE A 7 -40.96 -24.76 56.09
CA ILE A 7 -40.05 -24.42 55.00
C ILE A 7 -40.91 -24.13 53.77
N ALA A 8 -40.72 -22.98 53.15
CA ALA A 8 -41.17 -22.70 51.78
C ALA A 8 -39.92 -22.58 50.90
N VAL A 9 -39.61 -23.63 50.13
CA VAL A 9 -38.57 -23.59 49.08
C VAL A 9 -39.20 -23.00 47.83
N LEU A 10 -38.82 -21.77 47.50
CA LEU A 10 -39.13 -21.15 46.22
C LEU A 10 -38.04 -21.58 45.22
N PHE A 11 -38.39 -22.48 44.30
CA PHE A 11 -37.54 -22.86 43.17
C PHE A 11 -37.49 -21.69 42.18
N GLY A 12 -36.40 -20.90 42.24
CA GLY A 12 -36.06 -19.93 41.21
C GLY A 12 -35.39 -20.64 40.02
N LEU A 13 -36.13 -20.79 38.93
CA LEU A 13 -35.58 -21.14 37.61
C LEU A 13 -34.71 -19.98 37.11
N LEU A 14 -33.40 -20.04 37.36
CA LEU A 14 -32.43 -19.22 36.63
C LEU A 14 -32.38 -19.72 35.18
N SER A 15 -33.05 -18.99 34.29
CA SER A 15 -32.84 -19.09 32.85
C SER A 15 -31.44 -18.58 32.54
N ALA A 16 -30.46 -19.48 32.44
CA ALA A 16 -29.18 -19.17 31.83
C ALA A 16 -29.42 -18.96 30.34
N SER A 17 -29.67 -17.71 29.94
CA SER A 17 -29.50 -17.29 28.55
C SER A 17 -28.01 -17.35 28.23
N GLY A 18 -27.55 -18.54 27.80
CA GLY A 18 -26.28 -18.70 27.14
C GLY A 18 -26.27 -17.82 25.90
N ALA A 19 -25.43 -16.79 25.90
CA ALA A 19 -25.02 -16.14 24.67
C ALA A 19 -24.33 -17.22 23.83
N GLN A 20 -25.08 -17.78 22.88
CA GLN A 20 -24.54 -18.69 21.88
C GLN A 20 -23.46 -17.90 21.14
N ALA A 21 -22.19 -18.21 21.40
CA ALA A 21 -21.09 -17.65 20.64
C ALA A 21 -21.40 -17.94 19.17
N GLN A 22 -21.74 -16.89 18.42
CA GLN A 22 -22.04 -17.01 17.01
C GLN A 22 -20.77 -17.55 16.35
N ASP A 23 -20.84 -18.75 15.78
CA ASP A 23 -19.70 -19.34 15.08
C ASP A 23 -19.27 -18.35 13.99
N LYS A 24 -18.10 -17.72 14.17
CA LYS A 24 -17.55 -16.69 13.28
C LYS A 24 -17.02 -17.36 12.00
N SER A 25 -17.91 -18.04 11.28
CA SER A 25 -17.61 -18.75 10.04
C SER A 25 -17.95 -17.90 8.83
N PHE A 26 -17.22 -18.12 7.73
CA PHE A 26 -17.48 -17.52 6.43
C PHE A 26 -17.64 -18.61 5.36
N ALA A 27 -18.60 -18.42 4.47
CA ALA A 27 -18.65 -19.11 3.20
C ALA A 27 -17.58 -18.54 2.25
N PRO A 28 -17.02 -19.37 1.34
CA PRO A 28 -16.07 -18.88 0.35
C PRO A 28 -16.73 -17.90 -0.63
N PRO A 29 -16.00 -16.88 -1.12
CA PRO A 29 -16.55 -15.89 -2.05
C PRO A 29 -16.84 -16.46 -3.46
N PHE A 30 -16.40 -17.69 -3.73
CA PHE A 30 -16.55 -18.41 -5.00
C PHE A 30 -16.92 -19.88 -4.78
N ASP A 31 -17.49 -20.50 -5.81
CA ASP A 31 -17.91 -21.92 -5.85
C ASP A 31 -16.88 -22.85 -6.52
N PHE A 32 -15.67 -22.36 -6.78
CA PHE A 32 -14.56 -23.11 -7.36
C PHE A 32 -13.35 -23.14 -6.40
N PRO A 33 -12.37 -24.05 -6.61
CA PRO A 33 -11.19 -24.15 -5.76
C PRO A 33 -10.43 -22.82 -5.62
N LEU A 34 -10.12 -22.44 -4.38
CA LEU A 34 -9.49 -21.16 -4.10
C LEU A 34 -7.99 -21.25 -4.36
N THR A 35 -7.48 -20.29 -5.14
CA THR A 35 -6.05 -20.05 -5.33
C THR A 35 -5.79 -18.56 -5.29
N PHE A 36 -4.62 -18.14 -4.82
CA PHE A 36 -4.32 -16.73 -4.56
C PHE A 36 -3.23 -16.18 -5.46
N SER A 37 -3.28 -14.89 -5.80
CA SER A 37 -2.16 -14.16 -6.41
C SER A 37 -1.34 -13.34 -5.42
N GLY A 38 -1.85 -13.13 -4.21
CA GLY A 38 -1.23 -12.40 -3.11
C GLY A 38 -1.95 -12.71 -1.79
N ASN A 39 -1.22 -12.68 -0.67
CA ASN A 39 -1.76 -12.98 0.66
C ASN A 39 -1.71 -11.77 1.59
N PHE A 40 -2.40 -11.88 2.73
CA PHE A 40 -2.40 -10.83 3.74
C PHE A 40 -0.98 -10.55 4.25
N GLY A 41 -0.68 -9.28 4.48
CA GLY A 41 0.60 -8.87 5.05
C GLY A 41 1.78 -8.89 4.09
N GLU A 42 1.58 -9.25 2.82
CA GLU A 42 2.63 -9.20 1.81
C GLU A 42 3.23 -7.79 1.74
N ILE A 43 4.55 -7.72 1.72
CA ILE A 43 5.30 -6.46 1.76
C ILE A 43 5.19 -5.76 0.41
N ARG A 44 4.58 -4.57 0.39
CA ARG A 44 4.58 -3.65 -0.76
C ARG A 44 5.48 -2.45 -0.48
N ALA A 45 5.70 -1.61 -1.50
CA ALA A 45 6.70 -0.55 -1.41
C ALA A 45 6.48 0.45 -0.24
N ASN A 46 5.24 0.67 0.20
CA ASN A 46 4.90 1.69 1.20
C ASN A 46 3.74 1.30 2.14
N HIS A 47 3.22 0.08 2.02
CA HIS A 47 2.07 -0.45 2.78
C HIS A 47 2.11 -1.98 2.79
N PHE A 48 1.29 -2.60 3.63
CA PHE A 48 1.03 -4.03 3.60
C PHE A 48 -0.12 -4.35 2.64
N HIS A 49 -0.09 -5.53 2.04
CA HIS A 49 -1.25 -6.05 1.35
C HIS A 49 -2.36 -6.40 2.36
N GLY A 50 -3.49 -5.68 2.35
CA GLY A 50 -4.54 -5.74 3.38
C GLY A 50 -5.50 -6.92 3.31
N GLY A 51 -5.33 -7.82 2.34
CA GLY A 51 -6.30 -8.87 2.09
C GLY A 51 -5.75 -10.06 1.32
N LEU A 52 -6.66 -10.85 0.76
CA LEU A 52 -6.37 -11.95 -0.16
C LEU A 52 -6.73 -11.55 -1.58
N ASP A 53 -5.83 -11.83 -2.52
CA ASP A 53 -6.12 -11.71 -3.95
C ASP A 53 -6.55 -13.08 -4.50
N PHE A 54 -7.85 -13.33 -4.60
CA PHE A 54 -8.42 -14.56 -5.14
C PHE A 54 -8.34 -14.57 -6.67
N LYS A 55 -7.66 -15.58 -7.22
CA LYS A 55 -7.57 -15.75 -8.68
C LYS A 55 -8.92 -16.15 -9.26
N THR A 56 -9.24 -15.61 -10.42
CA THR A 56 -10.48 -15.90 -11.15
C THR A 56 -10.22 -16.66 -12.46
N GLY A 57 -9.08 -17.33 -12.58
CA GLY A 57 -8.67 -18.07 -13.79
C GLY A 57 -8.33 -17.16 -14.98
N GLY A 58 -7.93 -15.90 -14.72
CA GLY A 58 -7.57 -14.94 -15.76
C GLY A 58 -8.76 -14.28 -16.47
N VAL A 59 -9.98 -14.45 -15.95
CA VAL A 59 -11.20 -13.86 -16.53
C VAL A 59 -11.93 -12.96 -15.52
N SER A 60 -12.48 -11.85 -16.02
CA SER A 60 -13.43 -11.02 -15.27
C SER A 60 -14.84 -11.61 -15.34
N GLY A 61 -15.73 -11.16 -14.47
CA GLY A 61 -17.16 -11.51 -14.51
C GLY A 61 -17.56 -12.73 -13.68
N LYS A 62 -16.67 -13.28 -12.83
CA LYS A 62 -17.06 -14.38 -11.94
C LYS A 62 -17.98 -13.85 -10.83
N PRO A 63 -19.10 -14.53 -10.49
CA PRO A 63 -19.96 -14.11 -9.40
C PRO A 63 -19.20 -14.09 -8.07
N VAL A 64 -19.16 -12.92 -7.42
CA VAL A 64 -18.63 -12.76 -6.06
C VAL A 64 -19.79 -12.86 -5.09
N ARG A 65 -19.66 -13.72 -4.08
CA ARG A 65 -20.74 -14.04 -3.14
C ARG A 65 -20.49 -13.44 -1.76
N ALA A 66 -21.56 -13.08 -1.05
CA ALA A 66 -21.51 -12.67 0.34
C ALA A 66 -21.04 -13.82 1.22
N LEU A 67 -20.13 -13.52 2.15
CA LEU A 67 -19.46 -14.52 2.98
C LEU A 67 -20.33 -14.97 4.17
N ALA A 68 -21.22 -14.10 4.63
CA ALA A 68 -22.17 -14.36 5.71
C ALA A 68 -23.42 -13.48 5.53
N ASP A 69 -24.36 -13.58 6.46
CA ASP A 69 -25.51 -12.68 6.51
C ASP A 69 -25.11 -11.28 6.99
N GLY A 70 -25.61 -10.25 6.32
CA GLY A 70 -25.18 -8.88 6.56
C GLY A 70 -25.94 -7.85 5.72
N TYR A 71 -25.27 -6.74 5.43
CA TYR A 71 -25.76 -5.71 4.52
C TYR A 71 -24.60 -4.98 3.82
N VAL A 72 -24.86 -4.40 2.67
CA VAL A 72 -23.89 -3.53 1.98
C VAL A 72 -23.82 -2.20 2.72
N SER A 73 -22.63 -1.85 3.22
CA SER A 73 -22.40 -0.66 4.05
C SER A 73 -21.76 0.49 3.28
N ARG A 74 -21.14 0.24 2.12
CA ARG A 74 -20.57 1.29 1.25
C ARG A 74 -20.38 0.78 -0.18
N ILE A 75 -20.65 1.63 -1.16
CA ILE A 75 -20.46 1.36 -2.59
C ILE A 75 -19.60 2.47 -3.15
N ARG A 76 -18.47 2.14 -3.78
CA ARG A 76 -17.55 3.14 -4.34
C ARG A 76 -17.09 2.77 -5.73
N VAL A 77 -16.88 3.78 -6.55
CA VAL A 77 -16.16 3.66 -7.82
C VAL A 77 -14.98 4.62 -7.75
N THR A 78 -13.75 4.11 -7.81
CA THR A 78 -12.53 4.92 -7.68
C THR A 78 -11.45 4.49 -8.66
N HIS A 79 -10.63 5.43 -9.14
CA HIS A 79 -9.59 5.12 -10.12
C HIS A 79 -8.51 4.23 -9.50
N GLY A 80 -8.28 4.36 -8.19
CA GLY A 80 -7.34 3.54 -7.45
C GLY A 80 -7.81 2.10 -7.28
N SER A 81 -8.97 1.89 -6.67
CA SER A 81 -9.45 0.55 -6.26
C SER A 81 -10.48 -0.07 -7.18
N GLY A 82 -10.91 0.67 -8.21
CA GLY A 82 -11.93 0.22 -9.15
C GLY A 82 -13.34 0.29 -8.56
N TYR A 83 -14.16 -0.68 -8.89
CA TYR A 83 -15.48 -0.86 -8.28
C TYR A 83 -15.27 -1.58 -6.95
N VAL A 84 -15.77 -0.98 -5.88
CA VAL A 84 -15.54 -1.41 -4.50
C VAL A 84 -16.86 -1.58 -3.77
N LEU A 85 -17.02 -2.70 -3.08
CA LEU A 85 -18.20 -3.01 -2.28
C LEU A 85 -17.79 -3.39 -0.85
N HIS A 86 -18.26 -2.61 0.12
CA HIS A 86 -18.14 -2.94 1.54
C HIS A 86 -19.38 -3.70 1.99
N VAL A 87 -19.19 -4.83 2.68
CA VAL A 87 -20.27 -5.64 3.23
C VAL A 87 -19.99 -5.88 4.70
N THR A 88 -20.87 -5.37 5.56
CA THR A 88 -20.80 -5.55 7.03
C THR A 88 -21.68 -6.73 7.42
N TYR A 89 -21.10 -7.69 8.13
CA TYR A 89 -21.72 -8.95 8.51
C TYR A 89 -22.15 -8.95 9.97
N LYS A 90 -23.17 -9.74 10.29
CA LYS A 90 -23.70 -9.85 11.67
C LYS A 90 -22.69 -10.46 12.65
N ASN A 91 -21.64 -11.13 12.16
CA ASN A 91 -20.61 -11.78 12.97
C ASN A 91 -19.46 -10.84 13.40
N GLY A 92 -19.59 -9.53 13.16
CA GLY A 92 -18.66 -8.50 13.65
C GLY A 92 -17.47 -8.22 12.73
N TYR A 93 -17.62 -8.49 11.43
CA TYR A 93 -16.61 -8.17 10.43
C TYR A 93 -17.21 -7.46 9.22
N THR A 94 -16.39 -6.64 8.57
CA THR A 94 -16.69 -6.02 7.29
C THR A 94 -15.68 -6.50 6.23
N THR A 95 -16.18 -6.95 5.07
CA THR A 95 -15.31 -7.19 3.91
C THR A 95 -15.25 -5.97 3.01
N ILE A 96 -14.09 -5.73 2.41
CA ILE A 96 -13.94 -4.77 1.32
C ILE A 96 -13.53 -5.50 0.05
N ASN A 97 -14.45 -5.54 -0.92
CA ASN A 97 -14.29 -6.27 -2.17
C ASN A 97 -13.89 -5.28 -3.26
N ARG A 98 -12.70 -5.42 -3.85
CA ARG A 98 -12.14 -4.46 -4.83
C ARG A 98 -11.93 -5.07 -6.21
N HIS A 99 -11.59 -4.20 -7.16
CA HIS A 99 -11.31 -4.54 -8.55
C HIS A 99 -12.49 -5.17 -9.29
N LEU A 100 -13.71 -5.04 -8.76
CA LEU A 100 -14.93 -5.63 -9.31
C LEU A 100 -15.19 -5.09 -10.74
N SER A 101 -15.88 -5.86 -11.57
CA SER A 101 -16.27 -5.40 -12.92
C SER A 101 -17.65 -4.77 -12.95
N ALA A 102 -18.54 -5.18 -12.03
CA ALA A 102 -19.90 -4.65 -11.93
C ALA A 102 -20.51 -4.92 -10.54
N PHE A 103 -21.43 -4.06 -10.14
CA PHE A 103 -22.40 -4.31 -9.08
C PHE A 103 -23.64 -5.03 -9.65
N VAL A 104 -24.49 -5.58 -8.80
CA VAL A 104 -25.73 -6.27 -9.21
C VAL A 104 -26.98 -5.48 -8.80
N GLY A 105 -28.07 -5.65 -9.55
CA GLY A 105 -29.41 -5.16 -9.19
C GLY A 105 -29.52 -3.63 -9.07
N GLU A 106 -30.31 -3.17 -8.11
CA GLU A 106 -30.57 -1.74 -7.84
C GLU A 106 -29.30 -0.94 -7.54
N MET A 107 -28.27 -1.57 -6.94
CA MET A 107 -27.01 -0.90 -6.63
C MET A 107 -26.30 -0.39 -7.90
N ALA A 108 -26.30 -1.21 -8.96
CA ALA A 108 -25.67 -0.83 -10.22
C ALA A 108 -26.36 0.40 -10.85
N ARG A 109 -27.70 0.43 -10.82
CA ARG A 109 -28.49 1.56 -11.31
C ARG A 109 -28.23 2.83 -10.51
N ARG A 110 -28.29 2.75 -9.17
CA ARG A 110 -28.05 3.90 -8.30
C ARG A 110 -26.65 4.50 -8.48
N VAL A 111 -25.63 3.66 -8.67
CA VAL A 111 -24.26 4.12 -8.96
C VAL A 111 -24.22 4.88 -10.28
N GLU A 112 -24.79 4.32 -11.35
CA GLU A 112 -24.81 4.97 -12.66
C GLU A 112 -25.59 6.29 -12.63
N ASP A 113 -26.76 6.32 -11.98
CA ASP A 113 -27.55 7.53 -11.84
C ASP A 113 -26.80 8.64 -11.09
N LEU A 114 -26.13 8.28 -9.99
CA LEU A 114 -25.32 9.24 -9.24
C LEU A 114 -24.11 9.74 -10.04
N GLN A 115 -23.47 8.86 -10.83
CA GLN A 115 -22.37 9.26 -11.71
C GLN A 115 -22.81 10.29 -12.76
N TYR A 116 -24.01 10.11 -13.33
CA TYR A 116 -24.61 11.08 -14.25
C TYR A 116 -25.07 12.36 -13.55
N GLU A 117 -25.69 12.27 -12.37
CA GLU A 117 -26.10 13.42 -11.57
C GLU A 117 -24.91 14.31 -11.20
N LYS A 118 -23.78 13.71 -10.83
CA LYS A 118 -22.56 14.44 -10.44
C LYS A 118 -21.64 14.76 -11.62
N GLU A 119 -21.95 14.29 -12.83
CA GLU A 119 -21.05 14.32 -13.98
C GLU A 119 -19.63 13.80 -13.64
N ASN A 120 -19.56 12.75 -12.83
CA ASN A 120 -18.31 12.23 -12.32
C ASN A 120 -18.29 10.70 -12.36
N TRP A 121 -17.18 10.13 -12.79
CA TRP A 121 -16.98 8.69 -12.76
C TRP A 121 -16.72 8.18 -11.34
N GLU A 122 -16.05 8.96 -10.49
CA GLU A 122 -15.86 8.58 -9.10
C GLU A 122 -17.09 8.94 -8.27
N VAL A 123 -17.65 7.95 -7.57
CA VAL A 123 -18.79 8.12 -6.66
C VAL A 123 -18.59 7.32 -5.38
N ASP A 124 -19.24 7.77 -4.31
CA ASP A 124 -19.19 7.17 -2.98
C ASP A 124 -20.58 7.22 -2.35
N ILE A 125 -21.17 6.05 -2.10
CA ILE A 125 -22.51 5.90 -1.54
C ILE A 125 -22.38 5.19 -0.21
N THR A 126 -22.98 5.77 0.82
CA THR A 126 -23.17 5.12 2.14
C THR A 126 -24.66 4.81 2.29
N PRO A 127 -25.11 3.57 1.99
CA PRO A 127 -26.49 3.16 2.19
C PRO A 127 -26.89 3.21 3.66
N ALA A 128 -28.19 3.35 3.93
CA ALA A 128 -28.69 3.13 5.29
C ALA A 128 -28.48 1.65 5.69
N PRO A 129 -28.25 1.35 6.99
CA PRO A 129 -28.22 -0.03 7.45
C PRO A 129 -29.49 -0.77 7.01
N LYS A 130 -29.33 -1.98 6.46
CA LYS A 130 -30.40 -2.83 5.91
C LYS A 130 -31.04 -2.36 4.59
N GLU A 131 -30.58 -1.28 3.97
CA GLU A 131 -31.08 -0.86 2.65
C GLU A 131 -30.82 -1.94 1.58
N TYR A 132 -29.63 -2.54 1.63
CA TYR A 132 -29.24 -3.67 0.79
C TYR A 132 -28.82 -4.85 1.68
N PRO A 133 -29.79 -5.63 2.21
CA PRO A 133 -29.47 -6.82 2.99
C PRO A 133 -28.85 -7.88 2.07
N VAL A 134 -27.94 -8.68 2.63
CA VAL A 134 -27.34 -9.81 1.93
C VAL A 134 -27.42 -11.07 2.76
N HIS A 135 -27.61 -12.20 2.08
CA HIS A 135 -27.57 -13.53 2.67
C HIS A 135 -26.30 -14.26 2.25
N THR A 136 -25.84 -15.16 3.11
CA THR A 136 -24.69 -16.03 2.85
C THR A 136 -24.82 -16.72 1.48
N GLY A 137 -23.80 -16.61 0.63
CA GLY A 137 -23.77 -17.19 -0.72
C GLY A 137 -24.50 -16.38 -1.83
N GLN A 138 -25.21 -15.30 -1.47
CA GLN A 138 -25.86 -14.41 -2.43
C GLN A 138 -24.80 -13.72 -3.29
N VAL A 139 -25.04 -13.65 -4.61
CA VAL A 139 -24.18 -12.88 -5.51
C VAL A 139 -24.37 -11.39 -5.23
N ILE A 140 -23.27 -10.71 -4.91
CA ILE A 140 -23.24 -9.28 -4.55
C ILE A 140 -22.53 -8.41 -5.59
N ALA A 141 -21.66 -9.00 -6.41
CA ALA A 141 -20.91 -8.32 -7.44
C ALA A 141 -20.32 -9.32 -8.45
N LEU A 142 -19.63 -8.82 -9.47
CA LEU A 142 -18.82 -9.60 -10.38
C LEU A 142 -17.34 -9.25 -10.24
N SER A 143 -16.46 -10.26 -10.20
CA SER A 143 -15.01 -10.06 -10.15
C SER A 143 -14.51 -9.32 -11.39
N GLY A 144 -13.36 -8.68 -11.32
CA GLY A 144 -12.92 -7.83 -12.42
C GLY A 144 -11.43 -7.55 -12.44
N ASN A 145 -11.10 -6.48 -13.16
CA ASN A 145 -9.74 -5.96 -13.29
C ASN A 145 -9.77 -4.42 -13.29
N THR A 146 -10.71 -3.84 -12.54
CA THR A 146 -10.88 -2.38 -12.49
C THR A 146 -9.93 -1.75 -11.46
N GLY A 147 -9.62 -0.46 -11.62
CA GLY A 147 -8.67 0.26 -10.78
C GLY A 147 -7.21 -0.05 -11.14
N TYR A 148 -6.32 0.11 -10.16
CA TYR A 148 -4.91 -0.25 -10.28
C TYR A 148 -4.74 -1.77 -10.07
N SER A 149 -5.01 -2.53 -11.13
CA SER A 149 -4.96 -3.99 -11.13
C SER A 149 -4.25 -4.53 -12.36
N PHE A 150 -3.36 -5.51 -12.16
CA PHE A 150 -2.52 -6.11 -13.21
C PHE A 150 -3.21 -7.27 -13.95
N GLY A 151 -4.25 -7.88 -13.37
CA GLY A 151 -4.98 -8.97 -13.99
C GLY A 151 -6.28 -9.28 -13.25
N PRO A 152 -7.21 -10.05 -13.85
CA PRO A 152 -8.49 -10.34 -13.22
C PRO A 152 -8.36 -11.14 -11.92
N HIS A 153 -8.94 -10.61 -10.83
CA HIS A 153 -8.98 -11.22 -9.51
C HIS A 153 -10.09 -10.56 -8.65
N LEU A 154 -10.30 -11.08 -7.44
CA LEU A 154 -10.99 -10.38 -6.35
C LEU A 154 -9.95 -10.08 -5.26
N HIS A 155 -9.76 -8.81 -4.93
CA HIS A 155 -9.06 -8.41 -3.72
C HIS A 155 -10.07 -8.24 -2.60
N LEU A 156 -9.88 -8.95 -1.50
CA LEU A 156 -10.78 -8.96 -0.35
C LEU A 156 -10.00 -8.66 0.92
N ASP A 157 -10.21 -7.45 1.45
CA ASP A 157 -9.82 -7.08 2.82
C ASP A 157 -10.88 -7.62 3.79
N LEU A 158 -10.46 -8.04 4.98
CA LEU A 158 -11.34 -8.37 6.11
C LEU A 158 -11.01 -7.44 7.28
N ILE A 159 -12.01 -6.68 7.72
CA ILE A 159 -11.89 -5.69 8.79
C ILE A 159 -12.70 -6.19 9.98
N GLU A 160 -12.12 -6.20 11.17
CA GLU A 160 -12.85 -6.47 12.41
C GLU A 160 -13.58 -5.21 12.87
N ASP A 161 -14.90 -5.27 13.03
CA ASP A 161 -15.71 -4.07 13.23
C ASP A 161 -15.44 -3.38 14.58
N GLU A 162 -15.10 -4.15 15.61
CA GLU A 162 -14.84 -3.65 16.97
C GLU A 162 -13.56 -2.81 17.04
N THR A 163 -12.52 -3.25 16.33
CA THR A 163 -11.18 -2.63 16.39
C THR A 163 -10.90 -1.73 15.19
N GLY A 164 -11.60 -1.93 14.07
CA GLY A 164 -11.32 -1.29 12.79
C GLY A 164 -10.05 -1.81 12.11
N GLU A 165 -9.47 -2.90 12.61
CA GLU A 165 -8.20 -3.44 12.12
C GLU A 165 -8.41 -4.40 10.95
N SER A 166 -7.47 -4.37 10.00
CA SER A 166 -7.36 -5.40 8.97
C SER A 166 -6.85 -6.70 9.61
N VAL A 167 -7.49 -7.81 9.31
CA VAL A 167 -7.14 -9.14 9.82
C VAL A 167 -6.88 -10.11 8.66
N ASP A 168 -5.99 -11.08 8.87
CA ASP A 168 -5.74 -12.12 7.86
C ASP A 168 -7.04 -12.91 7.60
N PRO A 169 -7.58 -12.89 6.36
CA PRO A 169 -8.77 -13.66 6.05
C PRO A 169 -8.49 -15.16 5.86
N LEU A 170 -7.23 -15.56 5.60
CA LEU A 170 -6.89 -16.94 5.24
C LEU A 170 -7.29 -17.98 6.30
N PRO A 171 -7.16 -17.69 7.62
CA PRO A 171 -7.65 -18.59 8.67
C PRO A 171 -9.13 -18.99 8.56
N PHE A 172 -9.98 -18.17 7.95
CA PHE A 172 -11.40 -18.50 7.75
C PHE A 172 -11.64 -19.45 6.56
N PHE A 173 -10.66 -19.57 5.66
CA PHE A 173 -10.76 -20.38 4.44
C PHE A 173 -9.85 -21.62 4.45
N LYS A 174 -9.24 -21.99 5.58
CA LYS A 174 -8.29 -23.11 5.67
C LYS A 174 -8.85 -24.42 5.10
N LYS A 175 -10.14 -24.69 5.26
CA LYS A 175 -10.80 -25.91 4.75
C LYS A 175 -10.93 -25.92 3.22
N ASN A 176 -10.85 -24.76 2.58
CA ASN A 176 -11.02 -24.56 1.14
C ASN A 176 -9.69 -24.44 0.38
N VAL A 177 -8.57 -24.42 1.11
CA VAL A 177 -7.21 -24.24 0.58
C VAL A 177 -6.40 -25.47 0.94
N ARG A 178 -5.73 -26.06 -0.05
CA ARG A 178 -4.81 -27.18 0.16
C ARG A 178 -3.39 -26.65 -0.03
N ASP A 179 -2.57 -26.75 1.01
CA ASP A 179 -1.17 -26.35 0.94
C ASP A 179 -0.32 -26.97 2.07
N HIS A 180 0.79 -27.60 1.68
CA HIS A 180 1.77 -28.20 2.58
C HIS A 180 3.18 -27.64 2.35
N THR A 181 3.29 -26.51 1.64
CA THR A 181 4.59 -25.97 1.24
C THR A 181 5.09 -24.99 2.29
N ALA A 182 6.14 -25.35 3.02
CA ALA A 182 6.75 -24.43 3.96
C ALA A 182 7.43 -23.22 3.27
N PRO A 183 7.43 -22.04 3.92
CA PRO A 183 8.16 -20.87 3.45
C PRO A 183 9.65 -21.16 3.24
N ARG A 184 10.28 -20.43 2.32
CA ARG A 184 11.69 -20.63 1.93
C ARG A 184 12.51 -19.36 2.11
N ALA A 185 13.57 -19.49 2.90
CA ALA A 185 14.62 -18.48 2.95
C ALA A 185 15.40 -18.42 1.63
N GLN A 186 15.88 -17.24 1.25
CA GLN A 186 16.66 -16.99 0.03
C GLN A 186 17.90 -16.13 0.26
N GLY A 187 18.09 -15.57 1.46
CA GLY A 187 19.27 -14.78 1.80
C GLY A 187 19.18 -14.20 3.21
N ILE A 188 20.34 -13.85 3.74
CA ILE A 188 20.49 -13.18 5.04
C ILE A 188 21.18 -11.85 4.78
N MET A 189 20.84 -10.82 5.54
CA MET A 189 21.55 -9.56 5.57
C MET A 189 21.95 -9.23 7.00
N LEU A 190 23.20 -8.80 7.19
CA LEU A 190 23.66 -8.27 8.46
C LEU A 190 23.77 -6.75 8.36
N PHE A 191 23.33 -6.07 9.41
CA PHE A 191 23.22 -4.62 9.54
C PHE A 191 24.09 -4.13 10.70
N PRO A 192 25.38 -3.85 10.47
CA PRO A 192 26.21 -3.23 11.49
C PRO A 192 25.59 -1.91 11.97
N GLN A 193 25.45 -1.72 13.28
CA GLN A 193 24.97 -0.45 13.81
C GLN A 193 26.06 0.60 13.66
N ARG A 194 25.69 1.75 13.12
CA ARG A 194 26.65 2.78 12.73
C ARG A 194 27.42 3.29 13.95
N GLY A 195 28.74 3.25 13.91
CA GLY A 195 29.57 3.63 15.07
C GLY A 195 29.66 2.59 16.18
N GLU A 196 28.89 1.50 16.11
CA GLU A 196 28.75 0.53 17.21
C GLU A 196 29.06 -0.92 16.81
N GLY A 197 29.09 -1.23 15.52
CA GLY A 197 29.47 -2.55 15.05
C GLY A 197 30.00 -2.59 13.62
N VAL A 198 30.61 -3.71 13.27
CA VAL A 198 31.15 -4.02 11.94
C VAL A 198 30.86 -5.47 11.56
N VAL A 199 30.66 -5.72 10.28
CA VAL A 199 30.59 -7.07 9.67
C VAL A 199 31.68 -7.13 8.61
N ASN A 200 32.53 -8.17 8.63
CA ASN A 200 33.71 -8.28 7.77
C ASN A 200 34.54 -6.97 7.72
N GLY A 201 34.67 -6.27 8.85
CA GLY A 201 35.40 -4.99 8.95
C GLY A 201 34.69 -3.76 8.34
N SER A 202 33.43 -3.87 7.93
CA SER A 202 32.65 -2.78 7.33
C SER A 202 31.41 -2.42 8.15
N GLN A 203 31.08 -1.13 8.21
CA GLN A 203 29.84 -0.62 8.82
C GLN A 203 28.64 -0.58 7.85
N LYS A 204 28.82 -1.04 6.60
CA LYS A 204 27.73 -1.08 5.62
C LYS A 204 26.94 -2.39 5.74
N PRO A 205 25.61 -2.37 5.52
CA PRO A 205 24.82 -3.58 5.41
C PRO A 205 25.37 -4.51 4.32
N GLN A 206 25.41 -5.81 4.62
CA GLN A 206 25.96 -6.82 3.72
C GLN A 206 25.01 -8.01 3.59
N SER A 207 24.73 -8.42 2.35
CA SER A 207 23.93 -9.60 2.04
C SER A 207 24.79 -10.85 1.87
N PHE A 208 24.30 -11.97 2.35
CA PHE A 208 24.93 -13.28 2.29
C PHE A 208 23.94 -14.33 1.76
N PRO A 209 24.42 -15.32 0.98
CA PRO A 209 23.63 -16.53 0.73
C PRO A 209 23.44 -17.30 2.03
N LEU A 210 22.45 -18.19 2.09
CA LEU A 210 22.17 -19.00 3.29
C LEU A 210 23.34 -19.88 3.73
N LYS A 211 24.21 -20.26 2.78
CA LYS A 211 25.44 -21.02 3.02
C LYS A 211 26.63 -20.22 2.46
N PRO A 212 27.20 -19.27 3.22
CA PRO A 212 28.32 -18.47 2.77
C PRO A 212 29.57 -19.35 2.59
N LYS A 213 30.33 -19.12 1.50
CA LYS A 213 31.58 -19.86 1.22
C LYS A 213 32.72 -19.49 2.15
N LYS A 214 32.72 -18.26 2.66
CA LYS A 214 33.68 -17.73 3.64
C LYS A 214 32.96 -17.50 4.96
N PRO A 215 33.62 -17.71 6.11
CA PRO A 215 33.04 -17.35 7.39
C PRO A 215 32.66 -15.86 7.42
N VAL A 216 31.47 -15.57 7.96
CA VAL A 216 31.03 -14.19 8.20
C VAL A 216 31.55 -13.77 9.57
N THR A 217 32.32 -12.70 9.64
CA THR A 217 32.83 -12.17 10.92
C THR A 217 32.07 -10.92 11.33
N ALA A 218 31.90 -10.71 12.64
CA ALA A 218 31.32 -9.49 13.19
C ALA A 218 31.95 -9.10 14.52
N TRP A 219 31.81 -7.81 14.87
CA TRP A 219 32.15 -7.26 16.19
C TRP A 219 31.25 -6.09 16.51
N GLY A 220 30.87 -5.93 17.77
CA GLY A 220 29.98 -4.86 18.24
C GLY A 220 28.50 -5.15 18.00
N LEU A 221 27.69 -4.09 17.88
CA LEU A 221 26.23 -4.19 17.76
C LEU A 221 25.79 -4.36 16.30
N ILE A 222 25.01 -5.40 16.03
CA ILE A 222 24.52 -5.73 14.69
C ILE A 222 23.02 -6.08 14.69
N GLY A 223 22.33 -5.75 13.61
CA GLY A 223 21.02 -6.28 13.28
C GLY A 223 21.11 -7.38 12.23
N ILE A 224 20.07 -8.20 12.12
CA ILE A 224 19.97 -9.30 11.15
C ILE A 224 18.65 -9.12 10.40
N GLY A 225 18.63 -9.44 9.11
CA GLY A 225 17.40 -9.54 8.35
C GLY A 225 17.42 -10.74 7.41
N ILE A 226 16.23 -11.16 7.01
CA ILE A 226 16.01 -12.34 6.18
C ILE A 226 15.22 -11.97 4.93
N ARG A 227 15.64 -12.50 3.79
CA ARG A 227 14.82 -12.53 2.58
C ARG A 227 14.20 -13.91 2.49
N ALA A 228 12.89 -13.99 2.65
CA ALA A 228 12.13 -15.23 2.57
C ALA A 228 10.80 -14.98 1.87
N TYR A 229 10.27 -16.03 1.27
CA TYR A 229 8.96 -16.02 0.62
C TYR A 229 8.23 -17.29 0.96
N ASP A 230 6.92 -17.15 1.12
CA ASP A 230 6.03 -18.28 1.19
C ASP A 230 5.54 -18.70 -0.21
N HIS A 231 5.05 -19.93 -0.31
CA HIS A 231 4.59 -20.57 -1.54
C HIS A 231 3.39 -21.45 -1.23
N MET A 232 2.44 -21.55 -2.17
CA MET A 232 1.25 -22.38 -2.00
C MET A 232 1.14 -23.41 -3.13
N GLU A 233 0.66 -24.61 -2.82
CA GLU A 233 0.29 -25.60 -3.83
C GLU A 233 -0.70 -25.02 -4.86
N GLY A 234 -0.54 -25.38 -6.13
CA GLY A 234 -1.42 -24.93 -7.22
C GLY A 234 -1.18 -23.49 -7.71
N ALA A 235 -0.20 -22.76 -7.16
CA ALA A 235 0.17 -21.44 -7.64
C ALA A 235 1.70 -21.24 -7.71
N ASN A 236 2.15 -20.46 -8.70
CA ASN A 236 3.57 -20.10 -8.87
C ASN A 236 3.92 -18.73 -8.24
N ASN A 237 3.00 -18.16 -7.48
CA ASN A 237 3.17 -16.86 -6.85
C ASN A 237 4.13 -16.95 -5.66
N ARG A 238 4.66 -15.79 -5.25
CA ARG A 238 5.39 -15.61 -4.00
C ARG A 238 4.46 -14.91 -3.03
N TYR A 239 4.45 -15.36 -1.79
CA TYR A 239 3.62 -14.82 -0.73
C TYR A 239 4.47 -14.27 0.40
N GLY A 240 3.89 -13.37 1.21
CA GLY A 240 4.49 -12.92 2.46
C GLY A 240 4.55 -14.06 3.47
N VAL A 241 5.64 -14.09 4.24
CA VAL A 241 5.79 -15.07 5.33
C VAL A 241 4.98 -14.61 6.54
N HIS A 242 4.10 -15.46 7.07
CA HIS A 242 3.22 -15.12 8.20
C HIS A 242 3.99 -14.93 9.51
N THR A 243 4.92 -15.83 9.83
CA THR A 243 5.72 -15.75 11.06
C THR A 243 7.21 -15.90 10.80
N VAL A 244 8.01 -15.00 11.37
CA VAL A 244 9.47 -15.05 11.36
C VAL A 244 9.97 -14.99 12.79
N VAL A 245 10.66 -16.04 13.25
CA VAL A 245 11.32 -16.08 14.56
C VAL A 245 12.82 -16.15 14.35
N LEU A 246 13.57 -15.29 15.03
CA LEU A 246 15.03 -15.32 15.09
C LEU A 246 15.49 -15.72 16.48
N GLU A 247 16.34 -16.74 16.54
CA GLU A 247 17.02 -17.21 17.74
C GLU A 247 18.54 -17.03 17.61
N VAL A 248 19.20 -16.71 18.71
CA VAL A 248 20.67 -16.68 18.83
C VAL A 248 21.06 -17.58 19.99
N ASP A 249 21.91 -18.58 19.73
CA ASP A 249 22.32 -19.58 20.71
C ASP A 249 21.14 -20.24 21.44
N SER A 250 20.05 -20.49 20.69
CA SER A 250 18.78 -21.08 21.14
C SER A 250 17.91 -20.17 22.03
N GLN A 251 18.21 -18.88 22.12
CA GLN A 251 17.36 -17.90 22.77
C GLN A 251 16.66 -17.05 21.71
N GLU A 252 15.33 -16.92 21.82
CA GLU A 252 14.57 -16.01 20.95
C GLU A 252 15.04 -14.57 21.14
N VAL A 253 15.32 -13.90 20.04
CA VAL A 253 15.75 -12.50 19.98
C VAL A 253 14.67 -11.61 19.37
N PHE A 254 13.96 -12.12 18.37
CA PHE A 254 12.97 -11.39 17.62
C PHE A 254 11.90 -12.31 17.05
N ARG A 255 10.68 -11.78 16.95
CA ARG A 255 9.54 -12.43 16.32
C ARG A 255 8.71 -11.40 15.55
N SER A 256 8.27 -11.75 14.35
CA SER A 256 7.17 -11.05 13.67
C SER A 256 6.01 -12.00 13.40
N VAL A 257 4.77 -11.56 13.63
CA VAL A 257 3.53 -12.30 13.35
C VAL A 257 2.57 -11.39 12.57
N VAL A 258 2.27 -11.73 11.32
CA VAL A 258 1.49 -10.89 10.41
C VAL A 258 0.06 -11.39 10.31
N ASP A 259 -0.70 -11.21 11.38
CA ASP A 259 -2.09 -11.64 11.54
C ASP A 259 -3.10 -10.48 11.48
N ARG A 260 -2.67 -9.28 11.87
CA ARG A 260 -3.45 -8.05 11.80
C ARG A 260 -2.59 -6.79 11.76
N PHE A 261 -3.17 -5.70 11.28
CA PHE A 261 -2.61 -4.36 11.38
C PHE A 261 -3.69 -3.29 11.18
N SER A 262 -3.40 -2.09 11.68
CA SER A 262 -4.19 -0.88 11.45
C SER A 262 -3.69 -0.10 10.22
N ASP A 263 -4.55 0.72 9.60
CA ASP A 263 -4.16 1.47 8.39
C ASP A 263 -3.00 2.44 8.63
N ASP A 264 -2.89 3.04 9.82
CA ASP A 264 -1.80 3.94 10.20
C ASP A 264 -0.46 3.20 10.38
N GLU A 265 -0.48 1.89 10.60
CA GLU A 265 0.72 1.07 10.70
C GLU A 265 1.39 0.79 9.35
N ASN A 266 0.65 0.89 8.23
CA ASN A 266 1.10 0.49 6.89
C ASN A 266 2.50 1.00 6.52
N ARG A 267 2.77 2.27 6.83
CA ARG A 267 3.98 2.92 6.33
C ARG A 267 5.24 2.57 7.10
N TYR A 268 5.12 1.98 8.29
CA TYR A 268 6.28 1.48 9.04
C TYR A 268 7.03 0.35 8.32
N ILE A 269 6.45 -0.23 7.27
CA ILE A 269 7.12 -1.16 6.37
C ILE A 269 8.42 -0.60 5.78
N ASN A 270 8.47 0.73 5.60
CA ASN A 270 9.64 1.46 5.13
C ASN A 270 10.84 1.39 6.09
N SER A 271 10.58 1.09 7.36
CA SER A 271 11.61 0.84 8.37
C SER A 271 11.83 -0.65 8.58
N TRP A 272 10.77 -1.46 8.56
CA TRP A 272 10.89 -2.91 8.75
C TRP A 272 11.69 -3.58 7.63
N THR A 273 11.69 -3.02 6.42
CA THR A 273 12.31 -3.64 5.26
C THR A 273 13.51 -2.87 4.75
N TYR A 274 14.48 -3.60 4.19
CA TYR A 274 15.60 -3.03 3.44
C TYR A 274 15.77 -3.80 2.14
N GLY A 275 15.31 -3.20 1.03
CA GLY A 275 15.21 -3.91 -0.24
C GLY A 275 14.23 -5.08 -0.13
N GLN A 276 14.72 -6.31 -0.28
CA GLN A 276 13.92 -7.54 -0.17
C GLN A 276 14.08 -8.25 1.19
N TYR A 277 14.74 -7.61 2.16
CA TYR A 277 15.01 -8.21 3.46
C TYR A 277 14.07 -7.62 4.52
N MET A 278 13.44 -8.49 5.29
CA MET A 278 12.73 -8.16 6.52
C MET A 278 13.74 -8.07 7.65
N LYS A 279 13.84 -6.91 8.32
CA LYS A 279 14.67 -6.76 9.51
C LYS A 279 14.09 -7.58 10.65
N SER A 280 14.96 -8.23 11.41
CA SER A 280 14.66 -8.89 12.68
C SER A 280 15.12 -8.05 13.86
N PHE A 281 14.99 -6.74 13.71
CA PHE A 281 15.21 -5.73 14.73
C PHE A 281 14.32 -4.53 14.43
N ILE A 282 14.01 -3.74 15.45
CA ILE A 282 12.98 -2.70 15.41
C ILE A 282 13.67 -1.34 15.50
N ASP A 283 13.65 -0.54 14.44
CA ASP A 283 14.23 0.81 14.47
C ASP A 283 13.50 1.70 15.51
N PRO A 284 14.18 2.68 16.14
CA PRO A 284 13.67 3.48 17.25
C PRO A 284 12.27 4.08 17.06
N GLY A 285 11.97 4.59 15.86
CA GLY A 285 10.71 5.21 15.48
C GLY A 285 9.65 4.24 14.95
N ASN A 286 9.97 2.96 14.76
CA ASN A 286 9.00 1.96 14.31
C ASN A 286 8.06 1.54 15.46
N ARG A 287 6.76 1.43 15.17
CA ARG A 287 5.70 1.08 16.13
C ARG A 287 4.81 -0.09 15.69
N LEU A 288 5.24 -0.86 14.68
CA LEU A 288 4.49 -2.03 14.24
C LEU A 288 4.28 -3.01 15.38
N ARG A 289 3.01 -3.27 15.72
CA ARG A 289 2.63 -4.17 16.81
C ARG A 289 2.95 -5.63 16.49
N MET A 290 2.97 -5.99 15.21
CA MET A 290 3.38 -7.31 14.73
C MET A 290 4.86 -7.65 15.02
N LEU A 291 5.70 -6.68 15.42
CA LEU A 291 7.13 -6.90 15.66
C LEU A 291 7.42 -6.93 17.16
N HIS A 292 8.02 -8.02 17.61
CA HIS A 292 8.41 -8.23 19.00
C HIS A 292 9.89 -8.55 19.11
N ALA A 293 10.54 -7.99 20.13
CA ALA A 293 11.93 -8.26 20.46
C ALA A 293 12.03 -8.62 21.94
N SER A 294 12.40 -9.87 22.22
CA SER A 294 12.48 -10.45 23.57
C SER A 294 13.79 -10.13 24.30
N ASN A 295 14.82 -9.69 23.57
CA ASN A 295 16.16 -9.54 24.13
C ASN A 295 16.45 -8.20 24.84
N GLY A 296 15.43 -7.33 25.02
CA GLY A 296 15.59 -5.99 25.59
C GLY A 296 16.43 -5.02 24.75
N LYS A 297 16.89 -5.43 23.56
CA LYS A 297 17.75 -4.65 22.64
C LYS A 297 17.10 -4.48 21.27
N ARG A 298 15.77 -4.51 21.22
CA ARG A 298 14.98 -4.33 19.98
C ARG A 298 15.37 -5.30 18.86
N GLY A 299 15.85 -6.50 19.19
CA GLY A 299 16.27 -7.51 18.22
C GLY A 299 17.73 -7.36 17.73
N LEU A 300 18.45 -6.32 18.18
CA LEU A 300 19.87 -6.15 17.92
C LEU A 300 20.70 -7.11 18.78
N VAL A 301 21.77 -7.63 18.19
CA VAL A 301 22.66 -8.62 18.80
C VAL A 301 24.03 -8.00 19.00
N LYS A 302 24.58 -8.11 20.21
CA LYS A 302 25.93 -7.64 20.52
C LYS A 302 26.89 -8.82 20.37
N ILE A 303 27.92 -8.64 19.55
CA ILE A 303 28.98 -9.61 19.30
C ILE A 303 30.26 -9.07 19.95
N ASP A 304 30.58 -9.52 21.16
CA ASP A 304 31.68 -8.99 21.99
C ASP A 304 32.61 -10.06 22.56
N GLU A 305 32.45 -11.30 22.10
CA GLU A 305 33.31 -12.44 22.42
C GLU A 305 33.84 -13.08 21.14
N GLU A 306 35.08 -13.57 21.17
CA GLU A 306 35.70 -14.26 20.03
C GLU A 306 35.27 -15.72 19.98
N ARG A 307 34.03 -15.95 19.55
CA ARG A 307 33.40 -17.28 19.46
C ARG A 307 32.43 -17.38 18.29
N PRO A 308 32.01 -18.59 17.88
CA PRO A 308 30.85 -18.74 17.02
C PRO A 308 29.55 -18.36 17.76
N TYR A 309 28.70 -17.59 17.08
CA TYR A 309 27.32 -17.30 17.46
C TYR A 309 26.39 -18.01 16.48
N ARG A 310 25.49 -18.85 16.98
CA ARG A 310 24.57 -19.64 16.15
C ARG A 310 23.23 -18.94 16.01
N PHE A 311 22.92 -18.50 14.80
CA PHE A 311 21.64 -17.89 14.45
C PHE A 311 20.73 -18.95 13.85
N THR A 312 19.45 -18.96 14.25
CA THR A 312 18.42 -19.83 13.66
C THR A 312 17.19 -19.02 13.36
N TYR A 313 16.72 -19.08 12.12
CA TYR A 313 15.40 -18.61 11.73
C TYR A 313 14.42 -19.77 11.68
N THR A 314 13.24 -19.58 12.25
CA THR A 314 12.06 -20.41 12.01
C THR A 314 11.03 -19.59 11.25
N LEU A 315 10.59 -20.09 10.10
CA LEU A 315 9.62 -19.44 9.21
C LEU A 315 8.36 -20.29 9.17
N SER A 316 7.19 -19.67 9.36
CA SER A 316 5.90 -20.36 9.24
C SER A 316 4.93 -19.58 8.37
N ASP A 317 4.13 -20.29 7.59
CA ASP A 317 2.96 -19.73 6.90
C ASP A 317 1.72 -19.68 7.82
N ALA A 318 0.60 -19.18 7.32
CA ALA A 318 -0.65 -19.09 8.07
C ALA A 318 -1.40 -20.44 8.22
N LEU A 319 -0.97 -21.47 7.48
CA LEU A 319 -1.54 -22.82 7.51
C LEU A 319 -0.77 -23.77 8.44
N GLY A 320 0.41 -23.35 8.93
CA GLY A 320 1.25 -24.05 9.89
C GLY A 320 2.48 -24.72 9.29
N ASN A 321 2.70 -24.64 7.97
CA ASN A 321 3.89 -25.21 7.35
C ASN A 321 5.12 -24.41 7.78
N THR A 322 6.16 -25.12 8.22
CA THR A 322 7.31 -24.49 8.88
C THR A 322 8.63 -24.96 8.29
N SER A 323 9.59 -24.04 8.16
CA SER A 323 10.97 -24.35 7.80
C SER A 323 11.95 -23.68 8.77
N LYS A 324 13.15 -24.27 8.90
CA LYS A 324 14.23 -23.73 9.73
C LYS A 324 15.50 -23.57 8.92
N ILE A 325 16.23 -22.49 9.18
CA ILE A 325 17.56 -22.23 8.62
C ILE A 325 18.50 -21.75 9.72
N SER A 326 19.67 -22.36 9.82
CA SER A 326 20.72 -21.92 10.74
C SER A 326 21.96 -21.45 10.00
N PHE A 327 22.65 -20.48 10.58
CA PHE A 327 23.94 -19.98 10.12
C PHE A 327 24.78 -19.50 11.30
N THR A 328 26.09 -19.34 11.08
CA THR A 328 27.03 -18.94 12.13
C THR A 328 27.68 -17.62 11.76
N VAL A 329 27.75 -16.71 12.73
CA VAL A 329 28.60 -15.51 12.68
C VAL A 329 29.74 -15.72 13.65
N LEU A 330 30.98 -15.54 13.19
CA LEU A 330 32.16 -15.61 14.05
C LEU A 330 32.41 -14.24 14.67
N GLY A 331 32.36 -14.15 16.00
CA GLY A 331 32.89 -13.01 16.72
C GLY A 331 34.40 -12.94 16.50
N LYS A 332 34.86 -11.83 15.95
CA LYS A 332 36.29 -11.57 15.74
C LYS A 332 36.55 -10.11 16.09
N ARG A 333 37.47 -9.84 17.02
CA ARG A 333 37.74 -8.46 17.44
C ARG A 333 38.19 -7.62 16.25
N MET A 334 37.49 -6.51 16.03
CA MET A 334 37.72 -5.58 14.93
C MET A 334 37.51 -4.14 15.38
N GLU A 335 38.22 -3.20 14.78
CA GLU A 335 38.03 -1.77 15.02
C GLU A 335 36.63 -1.33 14.60
N VAL A 336 35.92 -0.64 15.48
CA VAL A 336 34.63 0.02 15.19
C VAL A 336 34.88 1.52 15.18
N LYS A 337 34.87 2.12 13.97
CA LYS A 337 35.12 3.55 13.82
C LYS A 337 33.90 4.37 14.26
N PRO A 338 34.08 5.46 15.01
CA PRO A 338 32.97 6.34 15.37
C PRO A 338 32.36 7.02 14.13
N VAL A 339 31.12 7.46 14.24
CA VAL A 339 30.40 8.11 13.14
C VAL A 339 30.97 9.49 12.86
N GLN A 340 31.63 9.68 11.72
CA GLN A 340 31.99 11.02 11.25
C GLN A 340 30.82 11.66 10.52
N HIS A 341 30.42 12.86 10.96
CA HIS A 341 29.30 13.58 10.38
C HIS A 341 29.37 15.08 10.69
N ARG A 342 28.49 15.85 10.04
CA ARG A 342 28.31 17.28 10.32
C ARG A 342 27.02 17.44 11.12
N GLU A 343 27.11 17.99 12.33
CA GLU A 343 25.99 18.13 13.27
C GLU A 343 24.74 18.77 12.64
N LYS A 344 24.91 19.83 11.83
CA LYS A 344 23.82 20.51 11.10
C LYS A 344 22.95 19.57 10.25
N TYR A 345 23.54 18.48 9.76
CA TYR A 345 22.93 17.56 8.80
C TYR A 345 22.54 16.22 9.43
N ILE A 346 22.38 16.17 10.75
CA ILE A 346 21.71 15.08 11.44
C ILE A 346 20.27 15.48 11.72
N LEU A 347 19.34 14.62 11.32
CA LEU A 347 17.94 14.72 11.72
C LEU A 347 17.64 13.62 12.72
N HIS A 348 17.10 14.01 13.88
CA HIS A 348 16.77 13.10 14.96
C HIS A 348 15.34 12.60 14.86
N TRP A 349 15.14 11.29 15.06
CA TRP A 349 13.81 10.69 14.91
C TRP A 349 12.82 11.11 15.99
N ASP A 350 13.32 11.47 17.16
CA ASP A 350 12.57 11.77 18.38
C ASP A 350 12.41 13.27 18.66
N LYS A 351 12.83 14.14 17.72
CA LYS A 351 12.76 15.60 17.84
C LYS A 351 12.12 16.23 16.61
N VAL A 352 11.70 17.48 16.75
CA VAL A 352 11.43 18.34 15.60
C VAL A 352 12.76 18.69 14.95
N ASN A 353 12.84 18.55 13.63
CA ASN A 353 14.02 18.92 12.86
C ASN A 353 13.68 20.06 11.92
N ILE A 354 14.55 21.06 11.88
CA ILE A 354 14.43 22.20 10.98
C ILE A 354 15.74 22.28 10.19
N LEU A 355 15.64 22.17 8.87
CA LEU A 355 16.76 22.42 7.97
C LEU A 355 16.50 23.72 7.22
N GLN A 356 17.37 24.70 7.45
CA GLN A 356 17.33 26.00 6.78
C GLN A 356 18.64 26.24 6.03
N GLU A 357 18.49 26.50 4.74
CA GLU A 357 19.56 26.80 3.80
C GLU A 357 19.11 27.95 2.89
N PRO A 358 20.00 28.66 2.19
CA PRO A 358 19.60 29.73 1.27
C PRO A 358 18.56 29.24 0.26
N GLY A 359 17.32 29.72 0.39
CA GLY A 359 16.20 29.33 -0.48
C GLY A 359 15.58 27.96 -0.20
N LEU A 360 15.89 27.30 0.91
CA LEU A 360 15.25 26.05 1.35
C LEU A 360 14.85 26.14 2.81
N HIS A 361 13.60 25.76 3.09
CA HIS A 361 13.13 25.52 4.44
C HIS A 361 12.43 24.17 4.50
N LEU A 362 12.79 23.34 5.48
CA LEU A 362 12.21 22.02 5.69
C LEU A 362 11.93 21.83 7.17
N VAL A 363 10.69 21.46 7.50
CA VAL A 363 10.24 21.17 8.85
C VAL A 363 9.78 19.72 8.93
N ILE A 364 10.43 18.95 9.79
CA ILE A 364 10.09 17.54 10.04
C ILE A 364 9.66 17.42 11.50
N PRO A 365 8.35 17.27 11.76
CA PRO A 365 7.85 17.01 13.11
C PRO A 365 8.46 15.75 13.74
N LYS A 366 8.42 15.70 15.07
CA LYS A 366 8.79 14.51 15.85
C LYS A 366 8.00 13.28 15.37
N GLY A 367 8.66 12.13 15.28
CA GLY A 367 8.04 10.85 14.89
C GLY A 367 7.90 10.64 13.38
N MET A 368 8.40 11.56 12.55
CA MET A 368 8.37 11.41 11.10
C MET A 368 9.53 10.58 10.52
N LEU A 369 10.60 10.36 11.29
CA LEU A 369 11.71 9.49 10.91
C LEU A 369 11.66 8.20 11.74
N TYR A 370 12.17 7.11 11.18
CA TYR A 370 12.23 5.81 11.86
C TYR A 370 13.53 5.60 12.65
N GLU A 371 14.58 6.32 12.27
CA GLU A 371 15.89 6.35 12.93
C GLU A 371 16.56 7.72 12.63
N ASN A 372 17.69 8.01 13.28
CA ASN A 372 18.43 9.25 13.00
C ASN A 372 18.92 9.23 11.54
N ALA A 373 18.65 10.30 10.80
CA ALA A 373 19.07 10.45 9.42
C ALA A 373 20.31 11.35 9.33
N TYR A 374 21.41 10.79 8.81
CA TYR A 374 22.64 11.54 8.54
C TYR A 374 22.66 11.90 7.06
N LEU A 375 22.33 13.15 6.75
CA LEU A 375 22.11 13.61 5.39
C LEU A 375 23.40 13.76 4.58
N ASN A 376 23.39 13.29 3.34
CA ASN A 376 24.36 13.64 2.32
C ASN A 376 23.92 14.90 1.56
N TYR A 377 23.80 16.01 2.31
CA TYR A 377 23.27 17.27 1.80
C TYR A 377 24.20 17.89 0.75
N ALA A 378 23.63 18.38 -0.34
CA ALA A 378 24.29 19.24 -1.30
C ALA A 378 23.28 20.18 -1.97
N ALA A 379 23.72 21.39 -2.32
CA ALA A 379 22.96 22.31 -3.16
C ALA A 379 23.79 22.68 -4.39
N ARG A 380 23.12 22.78 -5.54
CA ARG A 380 23.74 23.22 -6.80
C ARG A 380 22.79 24.12 -7.58
N ALA A 381 23.36 24.98 -8.40
CA ALA A 381 22.62 25.82 -9.33
C ALA A 381 23.41 25.96 -10.62
N ASP A 382 22.69 25.93 -11.74
CA ASP A 382 23.16 26.52 -12.97
C ASP A 382 22.64 27.97 -13.09
N SER A 383 23.29 28.76 -13.94
CA SER A 383 22.94 30.18 -14.08
C SER A 383 21.49 30.38 -14.52
N GLY A 384 20.94 29.48 -15.35
CA GLY A 384 19.58 29.54 -15.88
C GLY A 384 18.46 28.97 -15.01
N ASP A 385 18.78 28.33 -13.88
CA ASP A 385 17.78 27.56 -13.11
C ASP A 385 16.74 28.45 -12.40
N ILE A 386 15.48 27.98 -12.38
CA ILE A 386 14.36 28.61 -11.66
C ILE A 386 14.63 28.65 -10.15
N ALA A 387 15.22 27.60 -9.58
CA ALA A 387 15.60 27.49 -8.19
C ALA A 387 16.87 26.64 -8.05
N LEU A 388 17.50 26.64 -6.86
CA LEU A 388 18.56 25.66 -6.59
C LEU A 388 18.00 24.23 -6.68
N THR A 389 18.88 23.27 -6.97
CA THR A 389 18.62 21.85 -6.77
C THR A 389 19.20 21.42 -5.43
N TYR A 390 18.35 20.99 -4.51
CA TYR A 390 18.73 20.50 -3.18
C TYR A 390 18.70 18.98 -3.17
N ARG A 391 19.85 18.36 -2.95
CA ARG A 391 19.95 16.95 -2.57
C ARG A 391 19.91 16.88 -1.06
N LEU A 392 18.78 16.48 -0.47
CA LEU A 392 18.70 16.23 0.97
C LEU A 392 19.47 14.96 1.33
N ASN A 393 19.36 13.91 0.49
CA ASN A 393 20.18 12.72 0.60
C ASN A 393 20.41 12.07 -0.77
N ASP A 394 21.44 11.23 -0.89
CA ASP A 394 21.75 10.47 -2.11
C ASP A 394 20.80 9.28 -2.35
N THR A 395 20.23 8.76 -1.26
CA THR A 395 19.24 7.70 -1.23
C THR A 395 18.01 8.21 -0.50
N ASN A 396 16.83 8.04 -1.09
CA ASN A 396 15.59 8.53 -0.48
C ASN A 396 15.43 7.94 0.93
N ILE A 397 15.27 8.81 1.93
CA ILE A 397 14.92 8.41 3.28
C ILE A 397 13.40 8.61 3.43
N PRO A 398 12.62 7.55 3.67
CA PRO A 398 11.17 7.67 3.81
C PRO A 398 10.80 8.40 5.11
N LEU A 399 9.85 9.32 5.00
CA LEU A 399 9.18 9.96 6.14
C LEU A 399 7.87 9.23 6.42
N HIS A 400 7.48 9.12 7.69
CA HIS A 400 6.24 8.46 8.10
C HIS A 400 4.99 9.19 7.56
N SER A 401 4.98 10.52 7.53
CA SER A 401 3.92 11.29 6.89
C SER A 401 4.47 12.45 6.05
N TYR A 402 3.57 13.27 5.54
CA TYR A 402 3.88 14.48 4.78
C TYR A 402 4.46 15.57 5.68
N CYS A 403 5.69 16.00 5.37
CA CYS A 403 6.39 17.12 6.00
C CYS A 403 6.44 18.33 5.08
N ASP A 404 6.43 19.53 5.65
CA ASP A 404 6.40 20.78 4.90
C ASP A 404 7.79 21.19 4.45
N MET A 405 7.89 21.58 3.18
CA MET A 405 9.11 22.10 2.56
C MET A 405 8.77 23.32 1.70
N SER A 406 9.64 24.33 1.69
CA SER A 406 9.59 25.42 0.73
C SER A 406 10.91 25.59 -0.01
N ILE A 407 10.81 25.94 -1.30
CA ILE A 407 11.94 26.25 -2.18
C ILE A 407 11.73 27.64 -2.77
N GLY A 408 12.67 28.56 -2.49
CA GLY A 408 12.68 29.90 -3.06
C GLY A 408 13.02 29.91 -4.55
N LEU A 409 12.27 30.68 -5.33
CA LEU A 409 12.58 30.93 -6.74
C LEU A 409 13.69 31.97 -6.83
N ARG A 410 14.67 31.70 -7.70
CA ARG A 410 15.73 32.63 -8.10
C ARG A 410 15.36 33.40 -9.37
N ARG A 411 14.48 32.81 -10.18
CA ARG A 411 14.03 33.35 -11.47
C ARG A 411 12.57 33.01 -11.70
N MET A 412 11.88 33.90 -12.40
CA MET A 412 10.53 33.68 -12.88
C MET A 412 10.48 33.93 -14.39
N PRO A 413 10.77 32.90 -15.21
CA PRO A 413 10.71 33.01 -16.67
C PRO A 413 9.36 33.52 -17.23
N ILE A 414 8.25 33.27 -16.51
CA ILE A 414 6.91 33.76 -16.86
C ILE A 414 6.21 34.29 -15.61
N ALA A 415 5.25 35.19 -15.80
CA ALA A 415 4.49 35.78 -14.70
C ALA A 415 3.45 34.84 -14.10
N ASP A 416 2.93 33.89 -14.89
CA ASP A 416 1.91 32.95 -14.44
C ASP A 416 2.50 31.93 -13.45
N THR A 417 2.20 32.14 -12.17
CA THR A 417 2.74 31.34 -11.08
C THR A 417 2.14 29.94 -11.00
N THR A 418 1.00 29.67 -11.66
CA THR A 418 0.37 28.34 -11.65
C THR A 418 1.13 27.31 -12.49
N LYS A 419 2.10 27.77 -13.29
CA LYS A 419 2.93 26.93 -14.15
C LYS A 419 4.13 26.34 -13.43
N TYR A 420 4.47 26.83 -12.24
CA TYR A 420 5.59 26.32 -11.46
C TYR A 420 5.15 25.19 -10.53
N TYR A 421 6.03 24.20 -10.37
CA TYR A 421 5.83 23.08 -9.46
C TYR A 421 7.16 22.62 -8.85
N VAL A 422 7.11 21.99 -7.69
CA VAL A 422 8.28 21.30 -7.14
C VAL A 422 8.44 19.97 -7.88
N ALA A 423 9.63 19.77 -8.44
CA ALA A 423 10.05 18.56 -9.10
C ALA A 423 10.98 17.75 -8.20
N GLY A 424 10.68 16.47 -8.03
CA GLY A 424 11.60 15.50 -7.46
C GLY A 424 12.53 14.98 -8.56
N ILE A 425 13.77 14.65 -8.22
CA ILE A 425 14.75 14.10 -9.16
C ILE A 425 15.10 12.69 -8.71
N ASN A 426 14.82 11.71 -9.57
CA ASN A 426 15.15 10.31 -9.26
C ASN A 426 16.64 10.01 -9.47
N ARG A 427 17.09 8.80 -9.10
CA ARG A 427 18.49 8.37 -9.24
C ARG A 427 19.05 8.41 -10.68
N ARG A 428 18.17 8.44 -11.70
CA ARG A 428 18.55 8.57 -13.13
C ARG A 428 18.56 10.02 -13.61
N GLY A 429 18.35 11.00 -12.72
CA GLY A 429 18.27 12.41 -13.07
C GLY A 429 16.93 12.85 -13.69
N LYS A 430 15.95 11.95 -13.82
CA LYS A 430 14.63 12.30 -14.38
C LYS A 430 13.79 13.02 -13.34
N LYS A 431 13.23 14.17 -13.73
CA LYS A 431 12.26 14.94 -12.96
C LYS A 431 10.90 14.24 -12.92
N TYR A 432 10.21 14.33 -11.80
CA TYR A 432 8.81 13.93 -11.66
C TYR A 432 8.05 14.96 -10.83
N TYR A 433 6.77 15.12 -11.12
CA TYR A 433 5.89 16.04 -10.41
C TYR A 433 5.72 15.62 -8.94
N VAL A 434 6.06 16.52 -8.02
CA VAL A 434 5.76 16.38 -6.58
C VAL A 434 4.58 17.27 -6.21
N GLY A 435 4.41 18.40 -6.90
CA GLY A 435 3.34 19.36 -6.72
C GLY A 435 3.80 20.62 -6.00
N GLY A 436 2.93 21.16 -5.16
CA GLY A 436 3.15 22.43 -4.47
C GLY A 436 2.48 23.61 -5.17
N HIS A 437 2.48 24.74 -4.47
CA HIS A 437 1.91 26.00 -4.95
C HIS A 437 2.87 27.14 -4.66
N TYR A 438 2.81 28.18 -5.48
CA TYR A 438 3.58 29.38 -5.30
C TYR A 438 2.96 30.26 -4.21
N GLU A 439 3.80 30.79 -3.31
CA GLU A 439 3.42 31.79 -2.32
C GLU A 439 4.64 32.65 -1.97
N ALA A 440 4.51 33.98 -2.11
CA ALA A 440 5.51 34.96 -1.67
C ALA A 440 6.97 34.66 -2.09
N GLY A 441 7.18 34.36 -3.38
CA GLY A 441 8.53 34.09 -3.93
C GLY A 441 9.04 32.66 -3.71
N GLN A 442 8.23 31.76 -3.14
CA GLN A 442 8.62 30.38 -2.86
C GLN A 442 7.57 29.38 -3.38
N MET A 443 8.00 28.18 -3.76
CA MET A 443 7.11 27.04 -3.88
C MET A 443 6.98 26.36 -2.51
N LYS A 444 5.76 26.25 -1.98
CA LYS A 444 5.44 25.45 -0.81
C LYS A 444 4.92 24.08 -1.25
N VAL A 445 5.43 23.02 -0.64
CA VAL A 445 5.09 21.64 -0.97
C VAL A 445 5.13 20.75 0.27
N ARG A 446 4.44 19.62 0.21
CA ARG A 446 4.55 18.57 1.23
C ARG A 446 5.27 17.36 0.64
N ILE A 447 6.31 16.88 1.31
CA ILE A 447 7.12 15.73 0.87
C ILE A 447 6.99 14.57 1.86
N ARG A 448 7.14 13.33 1.37
CA ARG A 448 7.17 12.12 2.22
C ARG A 448 8.48 11.35 2.16
N GLU A 449 9.49 11.92 1.50
CA GLU A 449 10.80 11.31 1.36
C GLU A 449 11.85 12.43 1.38
N LEU A 450 13.04 12.16 1.92
CA LEU A 450 14.18 13.04 1.82
C LEU A 450 15.00 12.64 0.60
N GLY A 451 14.64 13.21 -0.55
CA GLY A 451 15.29 12.96 -1.83
C GLY A 451 16.02 14.20 -2.39
N THR A 452 15.96 14.37 -3.71
CA THR A 452 16.49 15.54 -4.41
C THR A 452 15.35 16.34 -5.03
N TYR A 453 15.32 17.65 -4.80
CA TYR A 453 14.22 18.54 -5.20
C TYR A 453 14.72 19.82 -5.88
N THR A 454 13.91 20.35 -6.79
CA THR A 454 14.07 21.67 -7.42
C THR A 454 12.70 22.21 -7.84
N VAL A 455 12.66 23.39 -8.46
CA VAL A 455 11.44 23.94 -9.08
C VAL A 455 11.55 23.77 -10.60
N ALA A 456 10.48 23.27 -11.21
CA ALA A 456 10.32 23.17 -12.65
C ALA A 456 9.04 23.91 -13.08
N MET A 457 8.77 23.94 -14.38
CA MET A 457 7.65 24.67 -14.95
C MET A 457 7.06 23.91 -16.13
N ASP A 458 5.73 23.84 -16.19
CA ASP A 458 4.99 23.19 -17.27
C ASP A 458 4.00 24.16 -17.93
N THR A 459 4.22 24.42 -19.21
CA THR A 459 3.40 25.31 -20.05
C THR A 459 2.78 24.60 -21.23
N LEU A 460 3.00 23.29 -21.38
CA LEU A 460 2.55 22.53 -22.53
C LEU A 460 1.24 21.83 -22.21
N PRO A 461 0.20 21.98 -23.06
CA PRO A 461 -1.06 21.28 -22.81
C PRO A 461 -0.93 19.77 -23.08
N PRO A 462 -1.74 18.94 -22.39
CA PRO A 462 -1.78 17.50 -22.64
C PRO A 462 -2.17 17.14 -24.07
N VAL A 463 -1.80 15.93 -24.51
CA VAL A 463 -2.18 15.41 -25.83
C VAL A 463 -3.27 14.35 -25.68
N LEU A 464 -4.32 14.48 -26.48
CA LEU A 464 -5.38 13.48 -26.66
C LEU A 464 -5.13 12.66 -27.93
N THR A 465 -5.24 11.34 -27.83
CA THR A 465 -5.08 10.45 -28.98
C THR A 465 -6.21 9.41 -29.01
N PRO A 466 -7.03 9.34 -30.07
CA PRO A 466 -8.07 8.33 -30.19
C PRO A 466 -7.47 6.95 -30.45
N VAL A 467 -8.02 5.93 -29.80
CA VAL A 467 -7.61 4.54 -29.96
C VAL A 467 -8.66 3.81 -30.81
N ASN A 468 -8.28 3.44 -32.03
CA ASN A 468 -9.13 2.74 -33.00
C ASN A 468 -10.52 3.38 -33.21
N PRO A 469 -10.61 4.70 -33.52
CA PRO A 469 -11.89 5.43 -33.58
C PRO A 469 -12.90 4.85 -34.56
N LYS A 470 -12.42 4.30 -35.69
CA LYS A 470 -13.27 3.64 -36.70
C LYS A 470 -14.11 2.48 -36.14
N ASN A 471 -13.71 1.90 -35.01
CA ASN A 471 -14.37 0.75 -34.40
C ASN A 471 -15.13 1.11 -33.11
N TRP A 472 -15.24 2.38 -32.70
CA TRP A 472 -15.89 2.74 -31.43
C TRP A 472 -17.35 2.28 -31.37
N GLY A 473 -18.13 2.58 -32.41
CA GLY A 473 -19.51 2.11 -32.52
C GLY A 473 -19.61 0.59 -32.48
N ARG A 474 -18.87 -0.12 -33.35
CA ARG A 474 -18.87 -1.59 -33.37
C ARG A 474 -18.51 -2.22 -32.02
N ASN A 475 -17.55 -1.64 -31.31
CA ASN A 475 -17.08 -2.14 -30.03
C ASN A 475 -17.95 -1.68 -28.85
N GLY A 476 -18.91 -0.78 -29.08
CA GLY A 476 -19.75 -0.19 -28.03
C GLY A 476 -19.00 0.64 -27.01
N ARG A 477 -17.82 1.16 -27.35
CA ARG A 477 -17.03 1.98 -26.44
C ARG A 477 -16.11 2.96 -27.18
N ILE A 478 -15.97 4.15 -26.61
CA ILE A 478 -14.98 5.15 -27.01
C ILE A 478 -13.74 5.00 -26.14
N VAL A 479 -12.56 5.03 -26.75
CA VAL A 479 -11.28 4.93 -26.04
C VAL A 479 -10.35 6.04 -26.49
N LEU A 480 -9.92 6.86 -25.54
CA LEU A 480 -8.95 7.93 -25.73
C LEU A 480 -7.75 7.72 -24.81
N LYS A 481 -6.56 8.06 -25.31
CA LYS A 481 -5.35 8.15 -24.50
C LYS A 481 -5.04 9.62 -24.22
N ALA A 482 -4.97 9.98 -22.95
CA ALA A 482 -4.50 11.29 -22.52
C ALA A 482 -3.07 11.16 -22.01
N LYS A 483 -2.15 11.95 -22.56
CA LYS A 483 -0.75 12.00 -22.11
C LYS A 483 -0.36 13.43 -21.80
N ASP A 484 0.28 13.60 -20.67
CA ASP A 484 0.99 14.83 -20.35
C ASP A 484 2.50 14.55 -20.24
N LYS A 485 3.33 15.55 -20.54
CA LYS A 485 4.78 15.40 -20.61
C LYS A 485 5.44 15.56 -19.23
N GLU A 486 4.87 16.34 -18.32
CA GLU A 486 5.53 16.77 -17.09
C GLU A 486 4.73 16.50 -15.82
N THR A 487 3.53 17.05 -15.72
CA THR A 487 2.73 17.16 -14.48
C THR A 487 1.58 16.15 -14.37
N GLY A 488 1.30 15.43 -15.44
CA GLY A 488 0.25 14.41 -15.49
C GLY A 488 -1.15 14.99 -15.73
N ILE A 489 -2.14 14.12 -15.93
CA ILE A 489 -3.53 14.54 -16.17
C ILE A 489 -4.24 14.73 -14.82
N ARG A 490 -4.71 15.96 -14.55
CA ARG A 490 -5.48 16.31 -13.35
C ARG A 490 -6.97 16.06 -13.53
N THR A 491 -7.56 16.56 -14.62
CA THR A 491 -9.00 16.43 -14.89
C THR A 491 -9.26 16.06 -16.34
N TYR A 492 -10.43 15.47 -16.58
CA TYR A 492 -10.95 15.21 -17.91
C TYR A 492 -12.48 15.36 -17.90
N ARG A 493 -13.08 15.70 -19.04
CA ARG A 493 -14.53 15.78 -19.20
C ARG A 493 -14.91 15.48 -20.64
N GLY A 494 -15.82 14.53 -20.85
CA GLY A 494 -16.35 14.16 -22.15
C GLY A 494 -17.83 14.54 -22.28
N VAL A 495 -18.19 15.06 -23.45
CA VAL A 495 -19.56 15.45 -23.80
C VAL A 495 -19.89 14.86 -25.16
N ILE A 496 -21.03 14.19 -25.30
CA ILE A 496 -21.54 13.69 -26.58
C ILE A 496 -22.84 14.43 -26.89
N ASP A 497 -22.90 15.07 -28.06
CA ASP A 497 -24.04 15.88 -28.52
C ASP A 497 -24.53 16.93 -27.49
N GLY A 498 -23.59 17.56 -26.78
CA GLY A 498 -23.90 18.58 -25.76
C GLY A 498 -24.24 18.03 -24.38
N HIS A 499 -24.33 16.71 -24.20
CA HIS A 499 -24.63 16.08 -22.91
C HIS A 499 -23.42 15.34 -22.32
N TYR A 500 -23.28 15.34 -20.99
CA TYR A 500 -22.20 14.63 -20.32
C TYR A 500 -22.17 13.15 -20.70
N ALA A 501 -20.97 12.64 -20.98
CA ALA A 501 -20.71 11.23 -21.23
C ALA A 501 -19.80 10.66 -20.14
N LEU A 502 -20.16 9.51 -19.59
CA LEU A 502 -19.47 8.88 -18.47
C LEU A 502 -18.12 8.26 -18.89
N PHE A 503 -17.10 9.12 -19.00
CA PHE A 503 -15.72 8.67 -19.19
C PHE A 503 -15.09 8.31 -17.85
N GLY A 504 -14.37 7.19 -17.83
CA GLY A 504 -13.59 6.72 -16.69
C GLY A 504 -12.18 6.33 -17.07
N LYS A 505 -11.36 5.97 -16.08
CA LYS A 505 -10.19 5.11 -16.26
C LYS A 505 -10.51 3.76 -15.62
N PRO A 506 -11.23 2.85 -16.31
CA PRO A 506 -11.63 1.59 -15.71
C PRO A 506 -10.43 0.79 -15.21
N ASN A 507 -9.29 0.84 -15.89
CA ASN A 507 -8.03 0.27 -15.44
C ASN A 507 -6.93 1.35 -15.45
N SER A 508 -6.41 1.67 -14.28
CA SER A 508 -5.45 2.77 -14.08
C SER A 508 -4.04 2.46 -14.56
N ILE A 509 -3.70 1.19 -14.83
CA ILE A 509 -2.39 0.80 -15.34
C ILE A 509 -2.23 1.20 -16.81
N ASN A 510 -3.25 0.97 -17.63
CA ASN A 510 -3.19 1.43 -19.03
C ASN A 510 -3.50 2.94 -19.17
N GLY A 511 -4.26 3.50 -18.21
CA GLY A 511 -4.55 4.94 -18.11
C GLY A 511 -5.46 5.49 -19.22
N ASN A 512 -6.12 4.62 -19.98
CA ASN A 512 -7.03 5.06 -21.05
C ASN A 512 -8.32 5.64 -20.45
N LEU A 513 -8.81 6.71 -21.08
CA LEU A 513 -10.15 7.24 -20.86
C LEU A 513 -11.12 6.42 -21.69
N VAL A 514 -12.14 5.84 -21.04
CA VAL A 514 -13.11 4.94 -21.69
C VAL A 514 -14.52 5.37 -21.35
N CYS A 515 -15.38 5.44 -22.37
CA CYS A 515 -16.82 5.59 -22.22
C CYS A 515 -17.51 4.39 -22.88
N GLU A 516 -18.33 3.67 -22.13
CA GLU A 516 -19.13 2.55 -22.63
C GLU A 516 -20.44 3.10 -23.21
N LEU A 517 -20.65 2.96 -24.53
CA LEU A 517 -21.73 3.62 -25.27
C LEU A 517 -23.12 3.13 -24.88
N LYS A 518 -23.23 1.91 -24.34
CA LYS A 518 -24.49 1.40 -23.76
C LYS A 518 -24.99 2.26 -22.58
N HIS A 519 -24.09 2.97 -21.89
CA HIS A 519 -24.41 3.84 -20.79
C HIS A 519 -24.51 5.31 -21.22
N ALA A 520 -24.04 5.67 -22.42
CA ALA A 520 -23.89 7.06 -22.87
C ALA A 520 -25.21 7.81 -23.13
N ARG A 521 -26.38 7.19 -22.91
CA ARG A 521 -27.72 7.78 -23.08
C ARG A 521 -27.95 8.44 -24.46
N ILE A 522 -27.37 7.85 -25.51
CA ILE A 522 -27.48 8.28 -26.91
C ILE A 522 -28.18 7.23 -27.79
N ALA A 523 -28.73 7.66 -28.94
CA ALA A 523 -29.41 6.79 -29.89
C ALA A 523 -28.42 5.91 -30.68
N LYS A 524 -28.87 4.74 -31.16
CA LYS A 524 -28.13 3.93 -32.14
C LYS A 524 -28.55 4.28 -33.57
N GLY A 525 -27.72 3.91 -34.54
CA GLY A 525 -27.87 4.19 -35.97
C GLY A 525 -27.61 5.64 -36.37
N LYS A 526 -27.01 6.46 -35.50
CA LYS A 526 -26.80 7.90 -35.74
C LYS A 526 -25.33 8.28 -35.63
N THR A 527 -24.98 9.37 -36.29
CA THR A 527 -23.69 10.03 -36.09
C THR A 527 -23.80 10.99 -34.90
N HIS A 528 -22.81 10.92 -34.03
CA HIS A 528 -22.69 11.68 -32.80
C HIS A 528 -21.36 12.43 -32.79
N ARG A 529 -21.32 13.55 -32.07
CA ARG A 529 -20.12 14.35 -31.90
C ARG A 529 -19.66 14.33 -30.45
N LEU A 530 -18.44 13.84 -30.24
CA LEU A 530 -17.73 13.88 -28.97
C LEU A 530 -16.90 15.15 -28.86
N GLU A 531 -17.02 15.87 -27.75
CA GLU A 531 -16.07 16.86 -27.26
C GLU A 531 -15.34 16.28 -26.05
N MET A 532 -14.01 16.20 -26.09
CA MET A 532 -13.19 15.75 -24.97
C MET A 532 -12.25 16.86 -24.52
N THR A 533 -12.34 17.24 -23.25
CA THR A 533 -11.43 18.17 -22.58
C THR A 533 -10.54 17.42 -21.60
N VAL A 534 -9.24 17.73 -21.58
CA VAL A 534 -8.29 17.30 -20.54
C VAL A 534 -7.47 18.48 -20.01
N THR A 535 -7.08 18.43 -18.74
CA THR A 535 -6.27 19.47 -18.09
C THR A 535 -5.21 18.83 -17.20
N ASP A 536 -3.98 19.35 -17.25
CA ASP A 536 -2.88 18.90 -16.39
C ASP A 536 -2.91 19.55 -14.99
N ALA A 537 -1.87 19.29 -14.19
CA ALA A 537 -1.78 19.83 -12.83
C ALA A 537 -1.40 21.32 -12.78
N CYS A 538 -0.81 21.87 -13.85
CA CYS A 538 -0.46 23.29 -14.01
C CYS A 538 -1.54 24.09 -14.77
N GLY A 539 -2.68 23.47 -15.06
CA GLY A 539 -3.84 24.10 -15.68
C GLY A 539 -3.75 24.25 -17.21
N ASN A 540 -2.78 23.63 -17.89
CA ASN A 540 -2.77 23.62 -19.36
C ASN A 540 -3.86 22.67 -19.86
N ARG A 541 -4.60 23.08 -20.90
CA ARG A 541 -5.84 22.43 -21.35
C ARG A 541 -5.80 22.12 -22.84
N THR A 542 -6.34 20.94 -23.19
CA THR A 542 -6.63 20.54 -24.57
C THR A 542 -8.10 20.16 -24.69
N THR A 543 -8.74 20.60 -25.78
CA THR A 543 -10.11 20.22 -26.15
C THR A 543 -10.11 19.73 -27.59
N GLU A 544 -10.58 18.50 -27.82
CA GLU A 544 -10.63 17.86 -29.14
C GLU A 544 -12.05 17.40 -29.46
N PHE A 545 -12.37 17.35 -30.76
CA PHE A 545 -13.67 16.92 -31.26
C PHE A 545 -13.54 15.69 -32.16
N TYR A 546 -14.44 14.73 -32.00
CA TYR A 546 -14.46 13.50 -32.78
C TYR A 546 -15.87 13.12 -33.20
N ASP A 547 -16.08 12.84 -34.48
CA ASP A 547 -17.34 12.29 -34.98
C ASP A 547 -17.27 10.76 -35.00
N PHE A 548 -18.36 10.11 -34.60
CA PHE A 548 -18.49 8.65 -34.64
C PHE A 548 -19.93 8.22 -34.86
N THR A 549 -20.12 6.99 -35.34
CA THR A 549 -21.45 6.38 -35.50
C THR A 549 -21.60 5.28 -34.45
N TRP A 550 -22.74 5.24 -33.74
CA TRP A 550 -23.09 4.19 -32.76
C TRP A 550 -24.34 3.45 -33.19
#